data_AF-A0A101CNC7-F1
#
_entry.id   AF-A0A101CNC7-F1
#
_cell.length_a   1.000
_cell.length_b   1.000
_cell.length_c   1.000
_cell.angle_alpha   90.00
_cell.angle_beta   90.00
_cell.angle_gamma   90.00
#
_symmetry.space_group_name_H-M   'P 1'
#
loop_
_entity.id
_entity.type
_entity.pdbx_description
1 polymer ?
#
loop_
_entity_poly.entity_id
_entity_poly.type
_entity_poly.pdbx_seq_one_letter_code
_entity_poly.pdbx_strand_id
1 'polypeptide(L)' 'MKNKDENSKKDIQEEKLSPDISLLRSAVFWDTDINKIDWQKQKRAVIQRVFERGNDFERDVITHFYGSETINRILNEL' A
#
# COMPACT_ATOMS: atom_id res chain seq x y z
N MET A 1 -45.22 23.38 4.32
CA MET A 1 -44.12 24.27 3.87
C MET A 1 -43.15 23.51 2.95
N LYS A 2 -42.17 24.20 2.31
CA LYS A 2 -41.00 23.71 1.52
C LYS A 2 -39.80 24.67 1.79
N ASN A 3 -38.53 24.41 1.47
CA ASN A 3 -37.82 23.19 1.01
C ASN A 3 -37.36 22.34 2.23
N LYS A 4 -36.71 21.17 2.12
CA LYS A 4 -36.29 20.30 0.98
C LYS A 4 -34.95 20.60 0.25
N ASP A 5 -33.93 21.09 0.96
CA ASP A 5 -32.51 21.02 0.54
C ASP A 5 -31.81 20.03 1.51
N GLU A 6 -31.41 18.81 1.19
CA GLU A 6 -30.84 18.19 -0.01
C GLU A 6 -29.37 18.55 -0.29
N ASN A 7 -28.54 17.49 -0.24
CA ASN A 7 -27.16 17.38 -0.71
C ASN A 7 -26.03 18.16 -0.01
N SER A 8 -25.30 17.45 0.86
CA SER A 8 -23.84 17.33 0.66
C SER A 8 -23.41 15.88 0.90
N LYS A 9 -23.63 15.03 -0.11
CA LYS A 9 -22.86 13.79 -0.25
C LYS A 9 -21.41 14.20 -0.51
N LYS A 10 -20.62 14.33 0.54
CA LYS A 10 -19.17 14.34 0.41
C LYS A 10 -18.76 12.89 0.21
N ASP A 11 -18.53 12.53 -1.05
CA ASP A 11 -17.97 11.22 -1.37
C ASP A 11 -16.66 11.06 -0.59
N ILE A 12 -16.67 10.11 0.36
CA ILE A 12 -15.44 9.66 0.99
C ILE A 12 -14.70 8.91 -0.10
N GLN A 13 -13.87 9.65 -0.84
CA GLN A 13 -12.84 9.06 -1.68
C GLN A 13 -12.06 8.11 -0.79
N GLU A 14 -12.02 6.83 -1.14
CA GLU A 14 -11.14 5.88 -0.49
C GLU A 14 -9.70 6.37 -0.71
N GLU A 15 -9.16 7.10 0.26
CA GLU A 15 -7.74 7.40 0.31
C GLU A 15 -7.03 6.05 0.31
N LYS A 16 -6.46 5.69 -0.85
CA LYS A 16 -5.82 4.40 -1.06
C LYS A 16 -4.58 4.34 -0.18
N LEU A 17 -4.77 3.86 1.04
CA LEU A 17 -3.73 3.69 2.05
C LEU A 17 -2.54 2.98 1.41
N SER A 18 -1.46 3.74 1.22
CA SER A 18 -0.21 3.38 0.56
C SER A 18 0.96 3.93 1.38
N PRO A 19 2.16 3.34 1.29
CA PRO A 19 3.37 4.00 1.77
C PRO A 19 3.66 5.25 0.92
N ASP A 20 4.64 6.05 1.33
CA ASP A 20 5.25 7.02 0.42
C ASP A 20 6.02 6.27 -0.67
N ILE A 21 5.40 6.18 -1.86
CA ILE A 21 5.95 5.46 -3.01
C ILE A 21 7.20 6.13 -3.59
N SER A 22 7.50 7.40 -3.25
CA SER A 22 8.74 8.06 -3.67
C SER A 22 10.00 7.45 -3.02
N LEU A 23 9.81 6.76 -1.89
CA LEU A 23 10.86 6.06 -1.15
C LEU A 23 11.19 4.66 -1.72
N LEU A 24 10.43 4.20 -2.72
CA LEU A 24 10.57 2.86 -3.33
C LEU A 24 11.09 2.97 -4.76
N ARG A 25 12.25 2.38 -5.06
CA ARG A 25 12.83 2.43 -6.41
C ARG A 25 11.98 1.62 -7.39
N SER A 26 11.74 2.18 -8.58
CA SER A 26 11.02 1.52 -9.68
C SER A 26 11.60 0.15 -10.06
N ALA A 27 12.90 -0.07 -9.83
CA ALA A 27 13.57 -1.36 -10.06
C ALA A 27 13.02 -2.51 -9.20
N VAL A 28 12.45 -2.22 -8.02
CA VAL A 28 11.79 -3.24 -7.17
C VAL A 28 10.49 -3.74 -7.81
N PHE A 29 9.82 -2.89 -8.60
CA PHE A 29 8.55 -3.13 -9.28
C PHE A 29 8.67 -3.01 -10.81
N TRP A 30 9.80 -3.42 -11.40
CA TRP A 30 10.11 -3.17 -12.82
C TRP A 30 9.06 -3.71 -13.81
N ASP A 31 8.31 -4.74 -13.42
CA ASP A 31 7.22 -5.37 -14.18
C ASP A 31 5.81 -4.83 -13.85
N THR A 32 5.67 -3.99 -12.82
CA THR A 32 4.38 -3.61 -12.22
C THR A 32 4.30 -2.08 -12.02
N ASP A 33 3.25 -1.45 -12.58
CA ASP A 33 2.98 -0.04 -12.32
C ASP A 33 2.60 0.19 -10.84
N ILE A 34 3.56 0.75 -10.07
CA ILE A 34 3.44 1.04 -8.64
C ILE A 34 2.23 1.91 -8.29
N ASN A 35 1.78 2.77 -9.22
CA ASN A 35 0.62 3.66 -9.03
C ASN A 35 -0.72 2.92 -9.14
N LYS A 36 -0.73 1.71 -9.71
CA LYS A 36 -1.91 0.85 -9.85
C LYS A 36 -2.03 -0.21 -8.75
N ILE A 37 -1.05 -0.32 -7.86
CA ILE A 37 -1.06 -1.29 -6.76
C ILE A 37 -2.19 -0.99 -5.78
N ASP A 38 -3.00 -2.01 -5.48
CA ASP A 38 -3.91 -2.02 -4.35
C ASP A 38 -3.13 -2.53 -3.12
N TRP A 39 -2.53 -1.60 -2.38
CA TRP A 39 -1.62 -1.89 -1.29
C TRP A 39 -2.26 -2.72 -0.16
N GLN A 40 -3.58 -2.70 -0.02
CA GLN A 40 -4.28 -3.52 0.98
C GLN A 40 -4.54 -4.94 0.46
N LYS A 41 -5.09 -5.09 -0.75
CA LYS A 41 -5.41 -6.41 -1.33
C LYS A 41 -4.16 -7.17 -1.80
N GLN A 42 -3.12 -6.47 -2.27
CA GLN A 42 -1.90 -7.05 -2.84
C GLN A 42 -0.72 -7.13 -1.86
N LYS A 43 -0.94 -6.84 -0.57
CA LYS A 43 0.11 -6.74 0.46
C LYS A 43 1.11 -7.90 0.48
N ARG A 44 0.67 -9.16 0.27
CA ARG A 44 1.57 -10.33 0.23
C ARG A 44 2.61 -10.21 -0.88
N ALA A 45 2.18 -9.88 -2.08
CA ALA A 45 3.06 -9.70 -3.24
C ALA A 45 3.97 -8.47 -3.08
N VAL A 46 3.48 -7.37 -2.51
CA VAL A 46 4.28 -6.17 -2.20
C VAL A 46 5.41 -6.51 -1.21
N ILE A 47 5.07 -7.13 -0.08
CA ILE A 47 6.02 -7.49 0.98
C ILE A 47 7.06 -8.46 0.44
N GLN A 48 6.65 -9.56 -0.21
CA GLN A 48 7.56 -10.54 -0.79
C GLN A 48 8.52 -9.88 -1.80
N ARG A 49 7.99 -9.10 -2.75
CA ARG A 49 8.79 -8.41 -3.77
C ARG A 49 9.82 -7.43 -3.19
N VAL A 50 9.46 -6.67 -2.14
CA VAL A 50 10.37 -5.70 -1.52
C VAL A 50 11.40 -6.39 -0.63
N PHE A 51 11.05 -7.49 0.05
CA PHE A 51 12.05 -8.26 0.80
C PHE A 51 13.01 -9.03 -0.13
N GLU A 52 12.54 -9.48 -1.31
CA GLU A 52 13.35 -10.13 -2.35
C GLU A 52 14.29 -9.17 -3.12
N ARG A 53 13.84 -7.96 -3.48
CA ARG A 53 14.54 -7.06 -4.44
C ARG A 53 14.88 -5.66 -3.89
N GLY A 54 14.29 -5.31 -2.74
CA GLY A 54 14.56 -4.05 -2.06
C GLY A 54 15.89 -4.06 -1.32
N ASN A 55 16.34 -2.85 -0.97
CA ASN A 55 17.37 -2.62 0.05
C ASN A 55 16.72 -2.52 1.45
N ASP A 56 17.53 -2.32 2.48
CA ASP A 56 17.04 -2.30 3.87
C ASP A 56 16.14 -1.08 4.16
N PHE A 57 16.40 0.07 3.54
CA PHE A 57 15.54 1.25 3.63
C PHE A 57 14.14 0.99 3.04
N GLU A 58 14.05 0.31 1.91
CA GLU A 58 12.77 -0.07 1.29
C GLU A 58 12.03 -1.14 2.12
N ARG A 59 12.77 -2.07 2.73
CA ARG A 59 12.23 -3.03 3.72
C ARG A 59 11.68 -2.29 4.95
N ASP A 60 12.38 -1.28 5.46
CA ASP A 60 11.93 -0.47 6.60
C ASP A 60 10.68 0.34 6.29
N VAL A 61 10.60 0.98 5.11
CA VAL A 61 9.40 1.72 4.66
C VAL A 61 8.16 0.81 4.62
N ILE A 62 8.30 -0.39 4.04
CA ILE A 62 7.22 -1.39 3.97
C ILE A 62 6.88 -1.98 5.35
N THR A 63 7.87 -2.12 6.23
CA THR A 63 7.67 -2.58 7.62
C THR A 63 6.93 -1.56 8.48
N HIS A 64 7.25 -0.28 8.34
CA HIS A 64 6.50 0.81 8.99
C HIS A 64 5.06 0.90 8.48
N PHE A 65 4.84 0.65 7.19
CA PHE A 65 3.51 0.73 6.58
C PHE A 65 2.57 -0.43 6.95
N TYR A 66 3.04 -1.67 6.96
CA TYR A 66 2.19 -2.85 7.27
C TYR A 66 2.27 -3.33 8.73
N GLY A 67 3.27 -2.87 9.50
CA GLY A 67 3.58 -3.38 10.83
C GLY A 67 4.34 -4.71 10.80
N SER A 68 5.33 -4.85 11.69
CA SER A 68 6.24 -6.01 11.73
C SER A 68 5.55 -7.36 11.94
N GLU A 69 4.41 -7.41 12.64
CA GLU A 69 3.58 -8.62 12.75
C GLU A 69 3.05 -9.09 11.38
N THR A 70 2.57 -8.16 10.54
CA THR A 70 2.10 -8.47 9.18
C THR A 70 3.24 -8.96 8.30
N ILE A 71 4.42 -8.34 8.39
CA ILE A 71 5.64 -8.75 7.69
C ILE A 71 6.02 -10.18 8.11
N ASN A 72 6.22 -10.41 9.41
CA ASN A 72 6.67 -11.69 9.96
C ASN A 72 5.71 -12.83 9.62
N ARG A 73 4.39 -12.60 9.68
CA ARG A 73 3.41 -13.59 9.23
C ARG A 73 3.60 -13.94 7.75
N ILE A 74 3.65 -12.94 6.87
CA ILE A 74 3.72 -13.15 5.42
C ILE A 74 5.04 -13.79 4.96
N LEU A 75 6.15 -13.54 5.67
CA LEU A 75 7.45 -14.14 5.36
C LEU A 75 7.63 -15.55 5.95
N ASN A 76 6.93 -15.88 7.04
CA ASN A 76 6.97 -17.22 7.65
C ASN A 76 5.85 -18.17 7.15
N GLU A 77 4.93 -17.68 6.32
CA GLU A 77 3.92 -18.48 5.57
C GLU A 77 4.50 -19.00 4.22
N LEU A 78 5.68 -19.64 4.26
CA LEU A 78 6.41 -20.20 3.12
C LEU A 78 6.81 -21.67 3.34
#